data_AF-A0ABD7VBQ6-F1
#
_entry.id   AF-A0ABD7VBQ6-F1
#
_cell.length_a   1.000
_cell.length_b   1.000
_cell.length_c   1.000
_cell.angle_alpha   90.00
_cell.angle_beta   90.00
_cell.angle_gamma   90.00
#
_symmetry.space_group_name_H-M   'P 1'
#
loop_
_entity.id
_entity.type
_entity.pdbx_description
1 polymer ?
#
loop_
_entity_poly.entity_id
_entity_poly.type
_entity_poly.pdbx_seq_one_letter_code
_entity_poly.pdbx_strand_id
1 'polypeptide(L)'
;MLDYIRDGQEIYRNSFAIIRSEANLARIPADLEKLAVRVIHACGMVEAIDGLQFSEGAGKAGRAALAAGAPILCDARMVSEGVTRARLPANNEVICTLRDDSVPALALELGNTRSAAALELWRPHLEGSVVVIGNAPTALFYLLEMLDAGAPKPALILGFPVGFVGAAESKAALAADSRGVPFVIMQGRLGGSAMAAAAVNALATEIE
;
A
#
# COMPACT_ATOMS: atom_id res chain seq x y z
N MET A 1 -36.61 -7.29 -17.23
CA MET A 1 -35.39 -6.46 -17.07
C MET A 1 -34.92 -6.67 -15.65
N LEU A 2 -33.62 -6.90 -15.41
CA LEU A 2 -33.12 -7.02 -14.03
C LEU A 2 -33.15 -5.64 -13.37
N ASP A 3 -33.54 -5.61 -12.08
CA ASP A 3 -33.61 -4.39 -11.26
C ASP A 3 -32.29 -4.20 -10.49
N TYR A 4 -31.56 -3.14 -10.81
CA TYR A 4 -30.27 -2.79 -10.20
C TYR A 4 -29.92 -1.32 -10.43
N ILE A 5 -29.11 -0.75 -9.53
CA ILE A 5 -28.61 0.62 -9.61
C ILE A 5 -27.68 0.75 -10.81
N ARG A 6 -27.87 1.80 -11.62
CA ARG A 6 -27.04 2.08 -12.83
C ARG A 6 -26.20 3.35 -12.72
N ASP A 7 -26.37 4.13 -11.65
CA ASP A 7 -25.52 5.27 -11.34
C ASP A 7 -24.30 4.81 -10.52
N GLY A 8 -23.11 4.93 -11.11
CA GLY A 8 -21.86 4.59 -10.44
C GLY A 8 -21.62 5.40 -9.15
N GLN A 9 -21.98 6.68 -9.13
CA GLN A 9 -21.81 7.52 -7.94
C GLN A 9 -22.75 7.09 -6.82
N GLU A 10 -23.98 6.68 -7.17
CA GLU A 10 -24.92 6.10 -6.20
C GLU A 10 -24.42 4.78 -5.64
N ILE A 11 -23.84 3.91 -6.48
CA ILE A 11 -23.21 2.66 -6.03
C ILE A 11 -22.09 2.93 -5.02
N TYR A 12 -21.18 3.88 -5.30
CA TYR A 12 -20.10 4.24 -4.38
C TYR A 12 -20.63 4.77 -3.04
N ARG A 13 -21.57 5.72 -3.08
CA ARG A 13 -22.19 6.28 -1.86
C ARG A 13 -22.83 5.19 -1.01
N ASN A 14 -23.63 4.32 -1.63
CA ASN A 14 -24.32 3.24 -0.93
C ASN A 14 -23.34 2.21 -0.37
N SER A 15 -22.30 1.84 -1.14
CA SER A 15 -21.28 0.90 -0.69
C SER A 15 -20.53 1.40 0.55
N PHE A 16 -20.07 2.66 0.55
CA PHE A 16 -19.37 3.22 1.71
C PHE A 16 -20.28 3.40 2.93
N ALA A 17 -21.56 3.73 2.72
CA ALA A 17 -22.54 3.80 3.80
C ALA A 17 -22.74 2.42 4.47
N ILE A 18 -22.87 1.36 3.67
CA ILE A 18 -23.00 -0.03 4.17
C ILE A 18 -21.75 -0.41 4.97
N ILE A 19 -20.55 -0.18 4.41
CA ILE A 19 -19.29 -0.49 5.09
C ILE A 19 -19.20 0.21 6.45
N ARG A 20 -19.53 1.50 6.52
CA ARG A 20 -19.50 2.25 7.80
C ARG A 20 -20.54 1.76 8.82
N SER A 21 -21.64 1.20 8.35
CA SER A 21 -22.66 0.63 9.24
C SER A 21 -22.30 -0.76 9.77
N GLU A 22 -21.45 -1.50 9.07
CA GLU A 22 -21.07 -2.88 9.42
C GLU A 22 -19.69 -2.98 10.07
N ALA A 23 -18.74 -2.10 9.69
CA ALA A 23 -17.36 -2.16 10.15
C ALA A 23 -17.17 -1.57 11.55
N ASN A 24 -16.43 -2.29 12.40
CA ASN A 24 -15.98 -1.74 13.68
C ASN A 24 -14.77 -0.81 13.48
N LEU A 25 -15.04 0.46 13.19
CA LEU A 25 -14.01 1.49 12.96
C LEU A 25 -13.49 2.14 14.25
N ALA A 26 -13.95 1.72 15.44
CA ALA A 26 -13.66 2.40 16.71
C ALA A 26 -12.15 2.53 17.02
N ARG A 27 -11.34 1.57 16.55
CA ARG A 27 -9.88 1.56 16.74
C ARG A 27 -9.10 2.31 15.66
N ILE A 28 -9.77 2.76 14.61
CA ILE A 28 -9.14 3.40 13.46
C ILE A 28 -9.07 4.90 13.72
N PRO A 29 -7.87 5.52 13.72
CA PRO A 29 -7.75 6.94 13.91
C PRO A 29 -8.34 7.69 12.71
N ALA A 30 -8.78 8.92 12.94
CA ALA A 30 -9.46 9.73 11.92
C ALA A 30 -8.61 9.89 10.63
N ASP A 31 -7.29 9.89 10.76
CA ASP A 31 -6.38 10.00 9.62
C ASP A 31 -6.31 8.72 8.76
N LEU A 32 -6.87 7.60 9.22
CA LEU A 32 -6.91 6.32 8.51
C LEU A 32 -8.32 5.80 8.23
N GLU A 33 -9.39 6.48 8.68
CA GLU A 33 -10.78 6.01 8.50
C GLU A 33 -11.12 5.74 7.02
N LYS A 34 -10.88 6.72 6.14
CA LYS A 34 -11.13 6.56 4.69
C LYS A 34 -10.27 5.47 4.06
N LEU A 35 -9.06 5.27 4.57
CA LEU A 35 -8.19 4.18 4.14
C LEU A 35 -8.81 2.83 4.51
N ALA A 36 -9.25 2.68 5.75
CA ALA A 36 -9.92 1.45 6.21
C ALA A 36 -11.17 1.14 5.38
N VAL A 37 -12.04 2.13 5.16
CA VAL A 37 -13.26 1.97 4.35
C VAL A 37 -12.92 1.56 2.91
N ARG A 38 -11.95 2.21 2.25
CA ARG A 38 -11.56 1.85 0.87
C ARG A 38 -10.89 0.48 0.80
N VAL A 39 -10.12 0.06 1.80
CA VAL A 39 -9.55 -1.29 1.85
C VAL A 39 -10.64 -2.35 1.94
N ILE A 40 -11.65 -2.16 2.81
CA ILE A 40 -12.82 -3.04 2.91
C ILE A 40 -13.58 -3.08 1.59
N HIS A 41 -13.84 -1.91 0.99
CA HIS A 41 -14.52 -1.82 -0.30
C HIS A 41 -13.80 -2.61 -1.41
N ALA A 42 -12.46 -2.56 -1.41
CA ALA A 42 -11.66 -3.25 -2.41
C ALA A 42 -11.62 -4.78 -2.27
N CYS A 43 -11.96 -5.32 -1.09
CA CYS A 43 -11.92 -6.77 -0.83
C CYS A 43 -13.28 -7.40 -0.51
N GLY A 44 -14.29 -6.60 -0.18
CA GLY A 44 -15.63 -7.08 0.19
C GLY A 44 -15.70 -7.77 1.56
N MET A 45 -14.69 -7.63 2.41
CA MET A 45 -14.62 -8.26 3.74
C MET A 45 -14.53 -7.18 4.82
N VAL A 46 -15.61 -7.02 5.59
CA VAL A 46 -15.69 -6.00 6.65
C VAL A 46 -14.71 -6.34 7.78
N GLU A 47 -14.55 -7.63 8.07
CA GLU A 47 -13.62 -8.20 9.04
C GLU A 47 -12.14 -7.99 8.67
N ALA A 48 -11.83 -7.59 7.43
CA ALA A 48 -10.45 -7.20 7.05
C ALA A 48 -9.96 -6.04 7.93
N ILE A 49 -10.88 -5.26 8.52
CA ILE A 49 -10.54 -4.23 9.49
C ILE A 49 -9.70 -4.75 10.63
N ASP A 50 -9.91 -5.98 11.11
CA ASP A 50 -9.20 -6.56 12.26
C ASP A 50 -7.72 -6.84 11.95
N GLY A 51 -7.38 -7.02 10.68
CA GLY A 51 -6.00 -7.17 10.24
C GLY A 51 -5.23 -5.87 10.12
N LEU A 52 -5.88 -4.69 10.10
CA LEU A 52 -5.15 -3.43 9.94
C LEU A 52 -4.30 -3.10 11.18
N GLN A 53 -3.00 -2.88 10.97
CA GLN A 53 -2.10 -2.32 11.97
C GLN A 53 -1.30 -1.19 11.35
N PHE A 54 -1.00 -0.16 12.14
CA PHE A 54 -0.41 1.08 11.65
C PHE A 54 0.39 1.76 12.75
N SER A 55 1.37 2.56 12.36
CA SER A 55 2.04 3.49 13.26
C SER A 55 1.18 4.73 13.49
N GLU A 56 1.42 5.43 14.59
CA GLU A 56 0.77 6.72 14.87
C GLU A 56 1.04 7.73 13.73
N GLY A 57 -0.01 8.42 13.27
CA GLY A 57 0.08 9.46 12.25
C GLY A 57 0.40 8.98 10.82
N ALA A 58 0.36 7.67 10.54
CA ALA A 58 0.70 7.12 9.23
C ALA A 58 -0.16 7.69 8.09
N GLY A 59 -1.46 7.89 8.31
CA GLY A 59 -2.35 8.45 7.31
C GLY A 59 -2.04 9.91 7.01
N LYS A 60 -1.74 10.70 8.05
CA LYS A 60 -1.28 12.09 7.89
C LYS A 60 0.06 12.16 7.14
N ALA A 61 1.02 11.30 7.48
CA ALA A 61 2.33 11.25 6.82
C ALA A 61 2.20 10.95 5.32
N GLY A 62 1.44 9.91 4.96
CA GLY A 62 1.19 9.56 3.56
C GLY A 62 0.49 10.66 2.79
N ARG A 63 -0.56 11.26 3.34
CA ARG A 63 -1.26 12.40 2.71
C ARG A 63 -0.34 13.57 2.45
N ALA A 64 0.46 13.94 3.44
CA ALA A 64 1.41 15.05 3.32
C ALA A 64 2.47 14.78 2.23
N ALA A 65 3.00 13.56 2.18
CA ALA A 65 3.96 13.17 1.15
C ALA A 65 3.37 13.24 -0.26
N LEU A 66 2.17 12.68 -0.48
CA LEU A 66 1.51 12.72 -1.78
C LEU A 66 1.17 14.15 -2.21
N ALA A 67 0.68 14.98 -1.29
CA ALA A 67 0.42 16.39 -1.53
C ALA A 67 1.70 17.18 -1.88
N ALA A 68 2.84 16.79 -1.33
CA ALA A 68 4.16 17.34 -1.67
C ALA A 68 4.75 16.79 -2.99
N GLY A 69 4.06 15.89 -3.67
CA GLY A 69 4.50 15.32 -4.95
C GLY A 69 5.39 14.08 -4.82
N ALA A 70 5.43 13.43 -3.65
CA ALA A 70 6.23 12.24 -3.45
C ALA A 70 5.89 11.12 -4.47
N PRO A 71 6.90 10.40 -4.99
CA PRO A 71 6.64 9.25 -5.87
C PRO A 71 6.03 8.09 -5.07
N ILE A 72 5.22 7.29 -5.77
CA ILE A 72 4.61 6.07 -5.26
C ILE A 72 5.39 4.88 -5.84
N LEU A 73 6.05 4.11 -4.99
CA LEU A 73 6.90 2.98 -5.40
C LEU A 73 6.16 1.66 -5.20
N CYS A 74 5.87 0.96 -6.29
CA CYS A 74 5.02 -0.23 -6.31
C CYS A 74 5.82 -1.51 -6.60
N ASP A 75 5.74 -2.50 -5.72
CA ASP A 75 6.41 -3.80 -5.88
C ASP A 75 5.91 -4.62 -7.09
N ALA A 76 4.65 -4.41 -7.48
CA ALA A 76 3.99 -5.15 -8.54
C ALA A 76 3.17 -4.25 -9.47
N ARG A 77 3.13 -4.62 -10.75
CA ARG A 77 2.41 -3.86 -11.78
C ARG A 77 0.92 -3.69 -11.45
N MET A 78 0.29 -4.72 -10.90
CA MET A 78 -1.11 -4.67 -10.49
C MET A 78 -1.38 -3.58 -9.44
N VAL A 79 -0.42 -3.29 -8.55
CA VAL A 79 -0.55 -2.18 -7.59
C VAL A 79 -0.52 -0.85 -8.35
N SER A 80 0.47 -0.66 -9.23
CA SER A 80 0.63 0.59 -9.98
C SER A 80 -0.53 0.91 -10.92
N GLU A 81 -1.19 -0.12 -11.46
CA GLU A 81 -2.37 0.01 -12.34
C GLU A 81 -3.64 0.29 -11.53
N GLY A 82 -3.70 -0.13 -10.27
CA GLY A 82 -4.82 0.15 -9.36
C GLY A 82 -4.83 1.58 -8.80
N VAL A 83 -3.71 2.31 -8.90
CA VAL A 83 -3.63 3.71 -8.47
C VAL A 83 -4.39 4.59 -9.46
N THR A 84 -5.48 5.20 -9.00
CA THR A 84 -6.35 6.06 -9.83
C THR A 84 -5.67 7.40 -10.06
N ARG A 85 -5.12 7.60 -11.26
CA ARG A 85 -4.32 8.80 -11.60
C ARG A 85 -5.07 10.12 -11.37
N ALA A 86 -6.36 10.16 -11.66
CA ALA A 86 -7.21 11.34 -11.46
C ALA A 86 -7.38 11.74 -9.97
N ARG A 87 -7.01 10.87 -9.02
CA ARG A 87 -7.05 11.16 -7.58
C ARG A 87 -5.75 11.73 -7.03
N LEU A 88 -4.65 11.68 -7.80
CA LEU A 88 -3.33 12.09 -7.32
C LEU A 88 -3.25 13.62 -7.20
N PRO A 89 -2.80 14.17 -6.06
CA PRO A 89 -2.94 15.59 -5.77
C PRO A 89 -1.89 16.48 -6.45
N ALA A 90 -0.76 15.91 -6.87
CA ALA A 90 0.37 16.68 -7.40
C ALA A 90 1.12 15.91 -8.51
N ASN A 91 0.39 15.33 -9.47
CA ASN A 91 0.96 14.53 -10.58
C ASN A 91 2.02 13.51 -10.12
N ASN A 92 1.73 12.84 -9.00
CA ASN A 92 2.70 11.96 -8.34
C ASN A 92 3.10 10.84 -9.31
N GLU A 93 4.39 10.59 -9.44
CA GLU A 93 4.88 9.47 -10.23
C GLU A 93 4.46 8.16 -9.57
N VAL A 94 4.09 7.15 -10.37
CA VAL A 94 3.85 5.80 -9.84
C VAL A 94 4.80 4.87 -10.58
N ILE A 95 5.78 4.38 -9.85
CA ILE A 95 6.95 3.68 -10.36
C ILE A 95 6.81 2.21 -10.00
N CYS A 96 6.99 1.33 -11.01
CA CYS A 96 7.08 -0.10 -10.80
C CYS A 96 8.22 -0.64 -11.66
N THR A 97 9.34 -0.95 -11.03
CA THR A 97 10.59 -1.37 -11.70
C THR A 97 10.65 -2.87 -11.95
N LEU A 98 9.66 -3.66 -11.50
CA LEU A 98 9.65 -5.13 -11.61
C LEU A 98 9.88 -5.68 -13.03
N ARG A 99 9.51 -4.90 -14.06
CA ARG A 99 9.64 -5.28 -15.47
C ARG A 99 10.83 -4.63 -16.18
N ASP A 100 11.70 -3.96 -15.45
CA ASP A 100 12.95 -3.45 -16.02
C ASP A 100 13.84 -4.62 -16.49
N ASP A 101 14.48 -4.47 -17.64
CA ASP A 101 15.25 -5.52 -18.29
C ASP A 101 16.49 -5.94 -17.48
N SER A 102 16.98 -5.08 -16.57
CA SER A 102 18.11 -5.39 -15.68
C SER A 102 17.74 -6.28 -14.49
N VAL A 103 16.46 -6.30 -14.09
CA VAL A 103 16.01 -6.96 -12.85
C VAL A 103 16.26 -8.48 -12.83
N PRO A 104 16.05 -9.25 -13.92
CA PRO A 104 16.37 -10.68 -13.91
C PRO A 104 17.85 -10.97 -13.61
N ALA A 105 18.78 -10.19 -14.17
CA ALA A 105 20.21 -10.35 -13.92
C ALA A 105 20.56 -9.94 -12.49
N LEU A 106 20.02 -8.83 -12.02
CA LEU A 106 20.24 -8.33 -10.67
C LEU A 106 19.71 -9.29 -9.59
N ALA A 107 18.57 -9.94 -9.84
CA ALA A 107 18.02 -10.97 -8.96
C ALA A 107 18.96 -12.18 -8.79
N LEU A 108 19.63 -12.59 -9.89
CA LEU A 108 20.63 -13.66 -9.85
C LEU A 108 21.88 -13.22 -9.08
N GLU A 109 22.37 -12.01 -9.31
CA GLU A 109 23.53 -11.44 -8.62
C GLU A 109 23.30 -11.33 -7.10
N LEU A 110 22.14 -10.83 -6.69
CA LEU A 110 21.77 -10.67 -5.29
C LEU A 110 21.34 -11.98 -4.61
N GLY A 111 21.15 -13.07 -5.37
CA GLY A 111 20.59 -14.32 -4.85
C GLY A 111 19.17 -14.15 -4.28
N ASN A 112 18.36 -13.26 -4.86
CA ASN A 112 17.04 -12.91 -4.34
C ASN A 112 15.98 -12.95 -5.45
N THR A 113 14.72 -12.73 -5.10
CA THR A 113 13.61 -12.67 -6.06
C THR A 113 13.67 -11.40 -6.92
N ARG A 114 13.07 -11.45 -8.12
CA ARG A 114 12.90 -10.25 -8.98
C ARG A 114 12.22 -9.09 -8.27
N SER A 115 11.20 -9.37 -7.46
CA SER A 115 10.50 -8.33 -6.70
C SER A 115 11.39 -7.65 -5.67
N ALA A 116 12.27 -8.39 -4.99
CA ALA A 116 13.25 -7.81 -4.08
C ALA A 116 14.32 -7.01 -4.84
N ALA A 117 14.94 -7.62 -5.85
CA ALA A 117 15.99 -6.97 -6.65
C ALA A 117 15.52 -5.68 -7.34
N ALA A 118 14.25 -5.60 -7.75
CA ALA A 118 13.67 -4.40 -8.34
C ALA A 118 13.72 -3.15 -7.44
N LEU A 119 13.84 -3.31 -6.12
CA LEU A 119 13.95 -2.19 -5.18
C LEU A 119 15.30 -1.48 -5.26
N GLU A 120 16.35 -2.12 -5.79
CA GLU A 120 17.62 -1.44 -6.03
C GLU A 120 17.46 -0.25 -6.98
N LEU A 121 16.56 -0.40 -7.96
CA LEU A 121 16.20 0.68 -8.89
C LEU A 121 15.35 1.78 -8.23
N TRP A 122 14.89 1.59 -6.99
CA TRP A 122 14.17 2.62 -6.24
C TRP A 122 15.09 3.57 -5.49
N ARG A 123 16.38 3.25 -5.30
CA ARG A 123 17.31 4.08 -4.51
C ARG A 123 17.26 5.58 -4.85
N PRO A 124 17.21 6.00 -6.13
CA PRO A 124 17.14 7.42 -6.48
C PRO A 124 15.82 8.09 -6.09
N HIS A 125 14.77 7.31 -5.85
CA HIS A 125 13.41 7.77 -5.58
C HIS A 125 12.94 7.48 -4.15
N LEU A 126 13.73 6.78 -3.33
CA LEU A 126 13.25 6.20 -2.07
C LEU A 126 13.01 7.26 -0.99
N GLU A 127 13.84 8.29 -0.93
CA GLU A 127 13.73 9.36 0.07
C GLU A 127 12.37 10.06 0.00
N GLY A 128 11.63 10.09 1.11
CA GLY A 128 10.33 10.75 1.18
C GLY A 128 9.21 10.12 0.35
N SER A 129 9.45 8.97 -0.30
CA SER A 129 8.44 8.31 -1.14
C SER A 129 7.33 7.63 -0.34
N VAL A 130 6.24 7.28 -1.03
CA VAL A 130 5.24 6.35 -0.52
C VAL A 130 5.50 4.98 -1.11
N VAL A 131 6.06 4.07 -0.31
CA VAL A 131 6.32 2.68 -0.71
C VAL A 131 5.06 1.85 -0.56
N VAL A 132 4.74 1.05 -1.56
CA VAL A 132 3.52 0.25 -1.65
C VAL A 132 3.87 -1.17 -2.07
N ILE A 133 3.85 -2.08 -1.10
CA ILE A 133 4.14 -3.49 -1.33
C ILE A 133 2.85 -4.27 -1.20
N GLY A 134 2.25 -4.62 -2.33
CA GLY A 134 0.94 -5.28 -2.40
C GLY A 134 1.00 -6.76 -2.76
N ASN A 135 2.15 -7.30 -3.17
CA ASN A 135 2.22 -8.66 -3.70
C ASN A 135 3.38 -9.50 -3.14
N ALA A 136 4.59 -8.96 -3.05
CA ALA A 136 5.81 -9.72 -2.80
C ALA A 136 6.32 -9.52 -1.37
N PRO A 137 6.21 -10.53 -0.48
CA PRO A 137 6.78 -10.45 0.86
C PRO A 137 8.30 -10.25 0.86
N THR A 138 8.99 -10.81 -0.12
CA THR A 138 10.44 -10.66 -0.30
C THR A 138 10.85 -9.23 -0.60
N ALA A 139 10.01 -8.45 -1.30
CA ALA A 139 10.24 -7.02 -1.47
C ALA A 139 10.18 -6.27 -0.13
N LEU A 140 9.25 -6.66 0.76
CA LEU A 140 9.15 -6.02 2.07
C LEU A 140 10.33 -6.39 2.98
N PHE A 141 10.74 -7.66 3.00
CA PHE A 141 11.97 -8.05 3.72
C PHE A 141 13.20 -7.30 3.19
N TYR A 142 13.37 -7.25 1.88
CA TYR A 142 14.51 -6.59 1.27
C TYR A 142 14.52 -5.07 1.51
N LEU A 143 13.35 -4.42 1.50
CA LEU A 143 13.24 -3.01 1.90
C LEU A 143 13.76 -2.79 3.32
N LEU A 144 13.42 -3.68 4.25
CA LEU A 144 13.88 -3.58 5.63
C LEU A 144 15.40 -3.75 5.73
N GLU A 145 15.99 -4.68 4.97
CA GLU A 145 17.45 -4.85 4.85
C GLU A 145 18.12 -3.61 4.25
N MET A 146 17.51 -2.99 3.22
CA MET A 146 18.01 -1.75 2.64
C MET A 146 18.01 -0.61 3.66
N LEU A 147 16.96 -0.48 4.47
CA LEU A 147 16.86 0.53 5.51
C LEU A 147 17.89 0.29 6.63
N ASP A 148 18.14 -0.96 7.02
CA ASP A 148 19.20 -1.32 7.96
C ASP A 148 20.59 -0.98 7.42
N ALA A 149 20.80 -1.13 6.11
CA ALA A 149 22.02 -0.74 5.41
C ALA A 149 22.16 0.78 5.18
N GLY A 150 21.23 1.60 5.69
CA GLY A 150 21.30 3.06 5.62
C GLY A 150 20.70 3.66 4.34
N ALA A 151 19.82 2.95 3.64
CA ALA A 151 19.08 3.54 2.52
C ALA A 151 18.22 4.74 3.00
N PRO A 152 17.96 5.72 2.11
CA PRO A 152 17.09 6.84 2.43
C PRO A 152 15.70 6.37 2.87
N LYS A 153 15.08 7.09 3.79
CA LYS A 153 13.81 6.67 4.37
C LYS A 153 12.62 7.14 3.52
N PRO A 154 11.66 6.26 3.17
CA PRO A 154 10.39 6.69 2.64
C PRO A 154 9.57 7.46 3.69
N ALA A 155 8.58 8.22 3.24
CA ALA A 155 7.64 8.91 4.12
C ALA A 155 6.57 7.98 4.69
N LEU A 156 6.24 6.90 3.97
CA LEU A 156 5.25 5.90 4.39
C LEU A 156 5.53 4.55 3.72
N ILE A 157 5.33 3.45 4.45
CA ILE A 157 5.31 2.08 3.92
C ILE A 157 3.90 1.49 4.05
N LEU A 158 3.27 1.18 2.91
CA LEU A 158 2.03 0.40 2.83
C LEU A 158 2.39 -1.08 2.59
N GLY A 159 2.44 -1.87 3.67
CA GLY A 159 2.79 -3.29 3.65
C GLY A 159 1.56 -4.19 3.57
N PHE A 160 1.12 -4.46 2.34
CA PHE A 160 -0.01 -5.33 2.02
C PHE A 160 0.37 -6.58 1.20
N PRO A 161 1.58 -7.18 1.26
CA PRO A 161 1.81 -8.40 0.51
C PRO A 161 0.84 -9.51 0.97
N VAL A 162 0.17 -10.12 0.00
CA VAL A 162 -0.69 -11.30 0.18
C VAL A 162 0.15 -12.56 0.02
N GLY A 163 -0.15 -13.61 0.78
CA GLY A 163 0.47 -14.90 0.52
C GLY A 163 0.48 -15.84 1.70
N PHE A 164 0.96 -17.05 1.43
CA PHE A 164 1.02 -18.15 2.39
C PHE A 164 2.43 -18.37 2.95
N VAL A 165 3.46 -17.77 2.34
CA VAL A 165 4.86 -17.90 2.73
C VAL A 165 5.48 -16.50 2.83
N GLY A 166 5.97 -16.12 4.00
CA GLY A 166 6.67 -14.86 4.24
C GLY A 166 5.77 -13.63 4.34
N ALA A 167 4.51 -13.69 3.90
CA ALA A 167 3.60 -12.53 3.92
C ALA A 167 3.34 -12.06 5.35
N ALA A 168 2.90 -12.95 6.24
CA ALA A 168 2.64 -12.61 7.63
C ALA A 168 3.92 -12.14 8.34
N GLU A 169 5.02 -12.84 8.09
CA GLU A 169 6.31 -12.62 8.72
C GLU A 169 6.95 -11.28 8.29
N SER A 170 6.88 -10.93 7.01
CA SER A 170 7.41 -9.65 6.50
C SER A 170 6.67 -8.44 7.07
N LYS A 171 5.33 -8.54 7.17
CA LYS A 171 4.50 -7.49 7.78
C LYS A 171 4.70 -7.41 9.29
N ALA A 172 4.85 -8.55 9.96
CA ALA A 172 5.20 -8.58 11.38
C ALA A 172 6.59 -7.96 11.63
N ALA A 173 7.57 -8.22 10.76
CA ALA A 173 8.90 -7.61 10.86
C ALA A 173 8.84 -6.08 10.69
N LEU A 174 8.06 -5.59 9.72
CA LEU A 174 7.81 -4.14 9.55
C LEU A 174 7.14 -3.53 10.78
N ALA A 175 6.15 -4.21 11.38
CA ALA A 175 5.46 -3.72 12.56
C ALA A 175 6.30 -3.76 13.84
N ALA A 176 7.22 -4.72 13.95
CA ALA A 176 8.13 -4.84 15.09
C ALA A 176 9.20 -3.75 15.06
N ASP A 177 9.75 -3.46 13.88
CA ASP A 177 10.70 -2.35 13.67
C ASP A 177 10.60 -1.83 12.24
N SER A 178 10.00 -0.65 12.07
CA SER A 178 9.88 0.02 10.77
C SER A 178 11.06 0.93 10.45
N ARG A 179 12.14 0.88 11.23
CA ARG A 179 13.34 1.73 11.10
C ARG A 179 12.99 3.23 11.21
N GLY A 180 11.95 3.54 11.99
CA GLY A 180 11.44 4.89 12.19
C GLY A 180 10.61 5.42 11.01
N VAL A 181 10.16 4.56 10.10
CA VAL A 181 9.28 4.95 8.99
C VAL A 181 7.82 4.69 9.36
N PRO A 182 6.90 5.64 9.11
CA PRO A 182 5.48 5.38 9.29
C PRO A 182 5.00 4.20 8.44
N PHE A 183 4.05 3.42 8.93
CA PHE A 183 3.53 2.28 8.17
C PHE A 183 2.04 2.02 8.36
N VAL A 184 1.45 1.33 7.38
CA VAL A 184 0.15 0.64 7.48
C VAL A 184 0.32 -0.75 6.87
N ILE A 185 -0.13 -1.78 7.58
CA ILE A 185 -0.09 -3.17 7.14
C ILE A 185 -1.44 -3.85 7.28
N MET A 186 -1.64 -4.92 6.50
CA MET A 186 -2.71 -5.91 6.70
C MET A 186 -2.12 -7.19 7.29
N GLN A 187 -2.31 -7.46 8.58
CA GLN A 187 -1.71 -8.59 9.27
C GLN A 187 -2.07 -9.96 8.67
N GLY A 188 -1.21 -10.96 8.93
CA GLY A 188 -1.45 -12.34 8.48
C GLY A 188 -1.29 -12.51 6.97
N ARG A 189 -2.16 -13.31 6.35
CA ARG A 189 -2.05 -13.68 4.92
C ARG A 189 -2.76 -12.73 3.97
N LEU A 190 -3.76 -12.00 4.46
CA LEU A 190 -4.56 -11.07 3.67
C LEU A 190 -3.72 -9.88 3.22
N GLY A 191 -4.13 -9.27 2.12
CA GLY A 191 -3.42 -8.19 1.45
C GLY A 191 -3.81 -8.16 -0.01
N GLY A 192 -2.85 -7.82 -0.86
CA GLY A 192 -3.02 -7.90 -2.31
C GLY A 192 -3.03 -6.53 -2.94
N SER A 193 -2.83 -6.50 -4.26
CA SER A 193 -2.70 -5.27 -5.01
C SER A 193 -3.93 -4.37 -4.94
N ALA A 194 -5.14 -4.95 -4.87
CA ALA A 194 -6.38 -4.19 -4.75
C ALA A 194 -6.45 -3.41 -3.43
N MET A 195 -6.17 -4.06 -2.29
CA MET A 195 -6.12 -3.39 -0.99
C MET A 195 -5.02 -2.33 -0.94
N ALA A 196 -3.82 -2.66 -1.44
CA ALA A 196 -2.68 -1.76 -1.45
C ALA A 196 -2.96 -0.49 -2.27
N ALA A 197 -3.52 -0.64 -3.48
CA ALA A 197 -3.91 0.48 -4.32
C ALA A 197 -5.08 1.28 -3.73
N ALA A 198 -6.05 0.62 -3.09
CA ALA A 198 -7.14 1.29 -2.40
C ALA A 198 -6.65 2.17 -1.25
N ALA A 199 -5.64 1.70 -0.51
CA ALA A 199 -4.97 2.49 0.53
C ALA A 199 -4.32 3.75 -0.06
N VAL A 200 -3.58 3.65 -1.16
CA VAL A 200 -3.03 4.82 -1.88
C VAL A 200 -4.14 5.77 -2.32
N ASN A 201 -5.19 5.24 -2.95
CA ASN A 201 -6.31 6.05 -3.47
C ASN A 201 -7.08 6.81 -2.37
N ALA A 202 -7.12 6.25 -1.14
CA ALA A 202 -7.70 6.91 0.03
C ALA A 202 -6.79 8.04 0.57
N LEU A 203 -5.47 7.86 0.48
CA LEU A 203 -4.51 8.88 0.90
C LEU A 203 -4.33 9.97 -0.16
N ALA A 204 -4.58 9.70 -1.43
CA ALA A 204 -4.38 10.67 -2.51
C ALA A 204 -5.38 11.83 -2.49
N THR A 205 -6.64 11.56 -2.11
CA THR A 205 -7.67 12.60 -1.98
C THR A 205 -8.70 12.21 -0.94
N GLU A 206 -9.21 13.24 -0.27
CA GLU A 206 -10.25 13.14 0.73
C GLU A 206 -11.67 13.01 0.14
N ILE A 207 -11.81 13.20 -1.17
CA ILE A 207 -13.09 13.06 -1.89
C ILE A 207 -13.36 11.57 -2.09
N GLU A 208 -14.54 11.10 -1.68
CA GLU A 208 -14.94 9.68 -1.78
C GLU A 208 -15.54 9.32 -3.13
#